data_AF-A0A1F6R626-F1
#
_entry.id   AF-A0A1F6R626-F1
#
_cell.length_a   1.000
_cell.length_b   1.000
_cell.length_c   1.000
_cell.angle_alpha   90.00
_cell.angle_beta   90.00
_cell.angle_gamma   90.00
#
_symmetry.space_group_name_H-M   'P 1'
#
loop_
_entity.id
_entity.type
_entity.pdbx_description
1 polymer ?
#
loop_
_entity_poly.entity_id
_entity_poly.type
_entity_poly.pdbx_seq_one_letter_code
_entity_poly.pdbx_strand_id
1 'polypeptide(L)'
;MPSWKAHIVFNLVFMTLFVVFLNQAGIIENFLISLSLIFLSSLASVIPDLDSTKSKVRDRFSMVLAGIIVLFIAIKLSIESISTGVIGFIVLYLILRFLPTKHRGVTHTVKFGLAFSLVFSLLLLFAFGGSFLEFFLYFAFIFLGYLSHILLDMVG
;
A
#
# COMPACT_ATOMS: atom_id res chain seq x y z
N MET A 1 -9.47 -15.86 -9.78
CA MET A 1 -8.49 -14.80 -9.42
C MET A 1 -8.79 -13.52 -10.19
N PRO A 2 -9.49 -12.58 -9.54
CA PRO A 2 -9.67 -11.23 -10.02
C PRO A 2 -8.35 -10.57 -10.41
N SER A 3 -8.38 -9.62 -11.33
CA SER A 3 -7.18 -8.82 -11.64
C SER A 3 -6.93 -7.78 -10.54
N TRP A 4 -5.68 -7.34 -10.36
CA TRP A 4 -5.33 -6.22 -9.47
C TRP A 4 -6.18 -4.96 -9.70
N LYS A 5 -6.61 -4.72 -10.96
CA LYS A 5 -7.51 -3.62 -11.29
C LYS A 5 -8.89 -3.81 -10.67
N ALA A 6 -9.40 -5.03 -10.66
CA ALA A 6 -10.67 -5.36 -10.03
C ALA A 6 -10.60 -5.15 -8.51
N HIS A 7 -9.49 -5.54 -7.86
CA HIS A 7 -9.28 -5.25 -6.45
C HIS A 7 -9.28 -3.74 -6.15
N ILE A 8 -8.56 -2.94 -6.94
CA ILE A 8 -8.55 -1.47 -6.78
C ILE A 8 -9.95 -0.89 -7.00
N VAL A 9 -10.64 -1.26 -8.07
CA VAL A 9 -11.98 -0.70 -8.38
C VAL A 9 -12.98 -1.08 -7.30
N PHE A 10 -13.00 -2.35 -6.88
CA PHE A 10 -13.85 -2.81 -5.78
C PHE A 10 -13.57 -2.03 -4.50
N ASN A 11 -12.28 -1.90 -4.14
CA ASN A 11 -11.87 -1.19 -2.95
C ASN A 11 -12.23 0.30 -3.00
N LEU A 12 -11.93 0.98 -4.11
CA LEU A 12 -12.25 2.39 -4.29
C LEU A 12 -13.74 2.67 -4.12
N VAL A 13 -14.60 1.87 -4.75
CA VAL A 13 -16.07 2.04 -4.62
C VAL A 13 -16.50 1.80 -3.18
N PHE A 14 -16.10 0.66 -2.59
CA PHE A 14 -16.48 0.29 -1.23
C PHE A 14 -16.03 1.34 -0.20
N MET A 15 -14.78 1.77 -0.28
CA MET A 15 -14.17 2.68 0.69
C MET A 15 -14.63 4.13 0.49
N THR A 16 -14.88 4.57 -0.75
CA THR A 16 -15.46 5.89 -0.98
C THR A 16 -16.86 6.00 -0.38
N LEU A 17 -17.71 4.98 -0.59
CA LEU A 17 -19.04 4.95 0.03
C LEU A 17 -18.94 4.97 1.56
N PHE A 18 -17.98 4.24 2.13
CA PHE A 18 -17.78 4.22 3.57
C PHE A 18 -17.28 5.57 4.12
N VAL A 19 -16.35 6.26 3.44
CA VAL A 19 -15.94 7.63 3.81
C VAL A 19 -17.11 8.59 3.75
N VAL A 20 -17.93 8.56 2.68
CA VAL A 20 -19.09 9.44 2.54
C VAL A 20 -20.05 9.26 3.72
N PHE A 21 -20.31 8.01 4.11
CA PHE A 21 -21.13 7.72 5.28
C PHE A 21 -20.54 8.29 6.58
N LEU A 22 -19.23 8.09 6.82
CA LEU A 22 -18.55 8.62 8.01
C LEU A 22 -18.50 10.14 8.05
N ASN A 23 -18.37 10.79 6.89
CA ASN A 23 -18.40 12.24 6.76
C ASN A 23 -19.80 12.80 7.07
N GLN A 24 -20.87 12.16 6.56
CA GLN A 24 -22.25 12.52 6.89
C GLN A 24 -22.57 12.33 8.37
N ALA A 25 -21.93 11.35 9.03
CA ALA A 25 -22.06 11.12 10.46
C ALA A 25 -21.23 12.10 11.33
N GLY A 26 -20.44 12.99 10.73
CA GLY A 26 -19.54 13.91 11.46
C GLY A 26 -18.34 13.22 12.11
N ILE A 27 -17.98 12.01 11.68
CA ILE A 27 -16.85 11.25 12.25
C ILE A 27 -15.54 11.66 11.58
N ILE A 28 -15.54 11.88 10.26
CA ILE A 28 -14.38 12.35 9.50
C ILE A 28 -14.77 13.61 8.74
N GLU A 29 -14.36 14.77 9.22
CA GLU A 29 -14.62 16.06 8.55
C GLU A 29 -13.47 16.50 7.65
N ASN A 30 -12.25 16.05 7.94
CA ASN A 30 -11.06 16.48 7.23
C ASN A 30 -10.95 15.78 5.85
N PHE A 31 -11.00 16.57 4.79
CA PHE A 31 -10.89 16.10 3.40
C PHE A 31 -9.56 15.40 3.11
N LEU A 32 -8.43 15.91 3.62
CA LEU A 32 -7.11 15.31 3.38
C LEU A 32 -6.97 13.96 4.07
N ILE A 33 -7.52 13.81 5.28
CA ILE A 33 -7.59 12.51 5.97
C ILE A 33 -8.44 11.53 5.15
N SER A 34 -9.62 11.96 4.71
CA SER A 34 -10.51 11.15 3.85
C SER A 34 -9.81 10.64 2.59
N LEU A 35 -9.12 11.53 1.87
CA LEU A 35 -8.36 11.18 0.67
C LEU A 35 -7.21 10.21 0.99
N SER A 36 -6.49 10.45 2.08
CA SER A 36 -5.39 9.59 2.54
C SER A 36 -5.87 8.18 2.87
N LEU A 37 -7.04 8.06 3.51
CA LEU A 37 -7.65 6.78 3.86
C LEU A 37 -8.08 5.99 2.62
N ILE A 38 -8.73 6.64 1.64
CA ILE A 38 -9.09 6.00 0.36
C ILE A 38 -7.84 5.53 -0.39
N PHE A 39 -6.82 6.38 -0.45
CA PHE A 39 -5.56 6.04 -1.10
C PHE A 39 -4.85 4.87 -0.42
N LEU A 40 -4.68 4.91 0.89
CA LEU A 40 -3.98 3.86 1.65
C LEU A 40 -4.75 2.54 1.66
N SER A 41 -6.08 2.56 1.77
CA SER A 41 -6.89 1.34 1.66
C SER A 41 -6.80 0.72 0.26
N SER A 42 -6.78 1.55 -0.79
CA SER A 42 -6.59 1.09 -2.17
C SER A 42 -5.21 0.48 -2.37
N LEU A 43 -4.16 1.10 -1.82
CA LEU A 43 -2.82 0.50 -1.80
C LEU A 43 -2.82 -0.83 -1.05
N ALA A 44 -3.40 -0.88 0.15
CA ALA A 44 -3.49 -2.08 0.98
C ALA A 44 -4.18 -3.23 0.24
N SER A 45 -5.20 -2.94 -0.57
CA SER A 45 -5.93 -3.92 -1.38
C SER A 45 -5.11 -4.60 -2.50
N VAL A 46 -3.94 -4.05 -2.85
CA VAL A 46 -3.06 -4.64 -3.88
C VAL A 46 -1.71 -5.11 -3.33
N ILE A 47 -1.41 -4.86 -2.06
CA ILE A 47 -0.18 -5.39 -1.43
C ILE A 47 -0.07 -6.91 -1.52
N PRO A 48 -1.15 -7.71 -1.38
CA PRO A 48 -1.04 -9.16 -1.56
C PRO A 48 -0.57 -9.58 -2.97
N ASP A 49 -0.83 -8.77 -4.00
CA ASP A 49 -0.38 -9.04 -5.37
C ASP A 49 1.14 -8.92 -5.55
N LEU A 50 1.87 -8.38 -4.57
CA LEU A 50 3.34 -8.33 -4.59
C LEU A 50 3.98 -9.71 -4.53
N ASP A 51 3.28 -10.70 -3.97
CA ASP A 51 3.79 -12.08 -3.84
C ASP A 51 3.89 -12.81 -5.19
N SER A 52 3.24 -12.31 -6.24
CA SER A 52 3.29 -12.92 -7.58
C SER A 52 4.38 -12.27 -8.45
N THR A 53 5.37 -13.07 -8.87
CA THR A 53 6.45 -12.62 -9.80
C THR A 53 5.91 -12.12 -11.13
N LYS A 54 4.71 -12.58 -11.54
CA LYS A 54 4.04 -12.18 -12.79
C LYS A 54 3.17 -10.94 -12.63
N SER A 55 2.93 -10.47 -11.40
CA SER A 55 2.05 -9.33 -11.13
C SER A 55 2.61 -8.02 -11.67
N LYS A 56 1.74 -7.19 -12.26
CA LYS A 56 2.07 -5.82 -12.64
C LYS A 56 2.24 -4.92 -11.41
N VAL A 57 1.56 -5.23 -10.30
CA VAL A 57 1.71 -4.48 -9.04
C VAL A 57 3.15 -4.61 -8.54
N ARG A 58 3.67 -5.84 -8.54
CA ARG A 58 5.07 -6.10 -8.17
C ARG A 58 6.06 -5.34 -9.06
N ASP A 59 5.81 -5.28 -10.36
CA ASP A 59 6.66 -4.56 -11.31
C ASP A 59 6.74 -3.07 -10.96
N ARG A 60 5.58 -2.41 -10.85
CA ARG A 60 5.51 -0.98 -10.51
C ARG A 60 6.06 -0.70 -9.11
N PHE A 61 5.75 -1.55 -8.13
CA PHE A 61 6.28 -1.42 -6.78
C PHE A 61 7.80 -1.54 -6.74
N SER A 62 8.37 -2.52 -7.42
CA SER A 62 9.84 -2.71 -7.50
C SER A 62 10.52 -1.51 -8.15
N MET A 63 9.91 -0.94 -9.19
CA MET A 63 10.40 0.25 -9.89
C MET A 63 10.42 1.47 -8.97
N VAL A 64 9.30 1.76 -8.30
CA VAL A 64 9.20 2.90 -7.37
C VAL A 64 10.16 2.72 -6.19
N LEU A 65 10.18 1.53 -5.58
CA LEU A 65 11.03 1.24 -4.44
C LEU A 65 12.52 1.32 -4.80
N ALA A 66 12.92 0.81 -5.97
CA ALA A 66 14.29 0.95 -6.45
C ALA A 66 14.68 2.43 -6.62
N GLY A 67 13.79 3.25 -7.19
CA GLY A 67 14.01 4.69 -7.34
C GLY A 67 14.21 5.39 -6.00
N ILE A 68 13.34 5.11 -5.02
CA ILE A 68 13.43 5.69 -3.66
C ILE A 68 14.75 5.30 -2.99
N ILE A 69 15.12 4.02 -3.03
CA ILE A 69 16.34 3.54 -2.37
C ILE A 69 17.58 4.14 -3.04
N VAL A 70 17.64 4.18 -4.37
CA VAL A 70 18.77 4.76 -5.09
C VAL A 70 18.89 6.25 -4.83
N LEU A 71 17.78 6.99 -4.85
CA LEU A 71 17.78 8.41 -4.51
C LEU A 71 18.30 8.63 -3.08
N PHE A 72 17.82 7.82 -2.13
CA PHE A 72 18.28 7.87 -0.75
C PHE A 72 19.80 7.62 -0.63
N ILE A 73 20.30 6.57 -1.28
CA ILE A 73 21.73 6.24 -1.30
C ILE A 73 22.55 7.35 -1.95
N ALA A 74 22.08 7.90 -3.09
CA ALA A 74 22.77 8.96 -3.81
C ALA A 74 22.90 10.23 -2.95
N ILE A 75 21.84 10.62 -2.23
CA ILE A 75 21.88 11.75 -1.29
C ILE A 75 22.83 11.46 -0.12
N LYS A 76 22.79 10.25 0.45
CA LYS A 76 23.57 9.92 1.65
C LYS A 76 25.05 9.68 1.40
N LEU A 77 25.41 9.18 0.22
CA LEU A 77 26.80 8.91 -0.17
C LEU A 77 27.35 9.98 -1.12
N SER A 78 26.61 11.06 -1.37
CA SER A 78 26.98 12.14 -2.29
C SER A 78 27.40 11.61 -3.68
N ILE A 79 26.62 10.69 -4.25
CA ILE A 79 26.90 10.13 -5.58
C ILE A 79 26.58 11.18 -6.64
N GLU A 80 27.60 11.79 -7.24
CA GLU A 80 27.44 12.81 -8.28
C GLU A 80 27.21 12.22 -9.68
N SER A 81 27.62 10.97 -9.90
CA SER A 81 27.56 10.31 -11.20
C SER A 81 26.15 9.81 -11.52
N ILE A 82 25.50 10.43 -12.50
CA ILE A 82 24.18 10.01 -13.02
C ILE A 82 24.22 8.54 -13.50
N SER A 83 25.30 8.13 -14.17
CA SER A 83 25.44 6.75 -14.65
C SER A 83 25.47 5.74 -13.50
N THR A 84 26.11 6.08 -12.39
CA THR A 84 26.10 5.24 -11.18
C THR A 84 24.70 5.11 -10.60
N GLY A 85 23.92 6.19 -10.56
CA GLY A 85 22.52 6.16 -10.14
C GLY A 85 21.65 5.28 -11.06
N VAL A 86 21.81 5.41 -12.37
CA VAL A 86 21.06 4.59 -13.36
C VAL A 86 21.41 3.11 -13.23
N ILE A 87 22.70 2.77 -13.10
CA ILE A 87 23.13 1.38 -12.91
C ILE A 87 22.58 0.83 -11.59
N GLY A 88 22.69 1.58 -10.50
CA GLY A 88 22.14 1.19 -9.20
C GLY A 88 20.64 0.95 -9.25
N PHE A 89 19.90 1.79 -9.99
CA PHE A 89 18.47 1.63 -10.21
C PHE A 89 18.15 0.35 -10.95
N ILE A 90 18.82 0.09 -12.08
CA ILE A 90 18.58 -1.12 -12.88
C ILE A 90 18.87 -2.37 -12.03
N VAL A 91 20.01 -2.42 -11.35
CA VAL A 91 20.39 -3.57 -10.52
C VAL A 91 19.37 -3.80 -9.40
N LEU A 92 19.00 -2.75 -8.66
CA LEU A 92 18.07 -2.88 -7.55
C LEU A 92 16.66 -3.23 -8.01
N TYR A 93 16.19 -2.64 -9.10
CA TYR A 93 14.91 -2.99 -9.73
C TYR A 93 14.88 -4.48 -10.08
N LEU A 94 15.93 -5.01 -10.73
CA LEU A 94 16.00 -6.42 -11.10
C LEU A 94 15.98 -7.32 -9.86
N ILE A 95 16.73 -6.97 -8.80
CA ILE A 95 16.72 -7.72 -7.53
C ILE A 95 15.29 -7.77 -6.94
N LEU A 96 14.65 -6.60 -6.78
CA LEU A 96 13.30 -6.52 -6.21
C LEU A 96 12.25 -7.21 -7.08
N ARG A 97 12.35 -7.06 -8.42
CA ARG A 97 11.41 -7.64 -9.39
C ARG A 97 11.50 -9.16 -9.44
N PHE A 98 12.70 -9.73 -9.33
CA PHE A 98 12.93 -11.16 -9.52
C PHE A 98 13.23 -11.95 -8.25
N LEU A 99 13.21 -11.31 -7.07
CA LEU A 99 13.26 -12.00 -5.78
C LEU A 99 12.26 -13.17 -5.73
N PRO A 100 12.68 -14.41 -5.45
CA PRO A 100 11.76 -15.54 -5.45
C PRO A 100 10.75 -15.39 -4.32
N THR A 101 9.47 -15.27 -4.69
CA THR A 101 8.34 -15.23 -3.76
C THR A 101 7.40 -16.37 -4.08
N LYS A 102 6.78 -16.96 -3.06
CA LYS A 102 5.71 -17.94 -3.26
C LYS A 102 4.44 -17.22 -3.66
N HIS A 103 3.68 -17.78 -4.60
CA HIS A 103 2.33 -17.31 -4.89
C HIS A 103 1.49 -17.43 -3.61
N ARG A 104 0.84 -16.35 -3.17
CA ARG A 104 0.18 -16.24 -1.84
C ARG A 104 1.15 -16.48 -0.69
N GLY A 105 2.24 -15.72 -0.69
CA GLY A 105 3.26 -15.73 0.33
C GLY A 105 2.85 -14.92 1.57
N VAL A 106 3.81 -14.18 2.13
CA VAL A 106 3.61 -13.48 3.40
C VAL A 106 2.62 -12.32 3.27
N THR A 107 2.62 -11.62 2.13
CA THR A 107 1.74 -10.45 1.94
C THR A 107 0.29 -10.84 1.68
N HIS A 108 -0.02 -12.14 1.55
CA HIS A 108 -1.36 -12.69 1.46
C HIS A 108 -1.85 -13.34 2.77
N THR A 109 -1.38 -12.84 3.93
CA THR A 109 -1.79 -13.34 5.25
C THR A 109 -2.47 -12.26 6.08
N VAL A 110 -3.50 -12.64 6.85
CA VAL A 110 -4.19 -11.73 7.77
C VAL A 110 -3.21 -11.08 8.77
N LYS A 111 -2.21 -11.83 9.25
CA LYS A 111 -1.16 -11.33 10.16
C LYS A 111 -0.37 -10.18 9.54
N PHE A 112 0.00 -10.31 8.26
CA PHE A 112 0.67 -9.23 7.54
C PHE A 112 -0.26 -8.02 7.38
N GLY A 113 -1.53 -8.24 7.03
CA GLY A 113 -2.53 -7.17 6.96
C GLY A 113 -2.67 -6.38 8.26
N LEU A 114 -2.73 -7.08 9.41
CA LEU A 114 -2.78 -6.44 10.73
C LEU A 114 -1.53 -5.58 10.98
N ALA A 115 -0.34 -6.12 10.73
CA ALA A 115 0.91 -5.39 10.92
C ALA A 115 1.01 -4.18 9.99
N PHE A 116 0.63 -4.34 8.72
CA PHE A 116 0.61 -3.28 7.73
C PHE A 116 -0.33 -2.14 8.15
N SER A 117 -1.58 -2.47 8.49
CA SER A 117 -2.56 -1.47 8.95
C SER A 117 -2.13 -0.78 10.23
N LEU A 118 -1.50 -1.49 11.16
CA LEU A 118 -0.95 -0.90 12.39
C LEU A 118 0.13 0.13 12.07
N VAL A 119 1.11 -0.22 11.23
CA VAL A 119 2.19 0.71 10.86
C VAL A 119 1.63 1.95 10.17
N PHE A 120 0.76 1.79 9.17
CA PHE A 120 0.26 2.94 8.41
C PHE A 120 -0.74 3.79 9.19
N SER A 121 -1.52 3.21 10.10
CA SER A 121 -2.39 4.00 11.01
C SER A 121 -1.57 4.83 11.99
N LEU A 122 -0.45 4.31 12.51
CA LEU A 122 0.49 5.09 13.32
C LEU A 122 1.13 6.24 12.53
N LEU A 123 1.50 6.00 11.27
CA LEU A 123 2.03 7.04 10.39
C LEU A 123 1.01 8.16 10.14
N LEU A 124 -0.26 7.81 9.92
CA LEU A 124 -1.33 8.81 9.78
C LEU A 124 -1.55 9.60 11.06
N LEU A 125 -1.59 8.91 12.21
CA LEU A 125 -1.74 9.55 13.52
C LEU A 125 -0.61 10.55 13.78
N PHE A 126 0.63 10.18 13.43
CA PHE A 126 1.78 11.07 13.55
C PHE A 126 1.72 12.25 12.56
N ALA A 127 1.31 12.00 11.31
CA ALA A 127 1.32 13.01 10.25
C ALA A 127 0.23 14.08 10.41
N PHE A 128 -0.98 13.69 10.84
CA PHE A 128 -2.12 14.60 10.94
C PHE A 128 -2.42 15.04 12.38
N GLY A 129 -1.73 14.44 13.37
CA GLY A 129 -2.22 14.43 14.74
C GLY A 129 -3.51 13.61 14.85
N GLY A 130 -3.93 13.35 16.08
CA GLY A 130 -5.23 12.71 16.31
C GLY A 130 -5.35 12.09 17.69
N SER A 131 -6.56 11.65 17.96
CA SER A 131 -6.97 10.90 19.13
C SER A 131 -6.76 9.40 18.94
N PHE A 132 -6.85 8.67 20.05
CA PHE A 132 -6.81 7.22 20.03
C PHE A 132 -8.00 6.60 19.25
N LEU A 133 -9.15 7.29 19.21
CA LEU A 133 -10.30 6.86 18.44
C LEU A 133 -10.02 6.93 16.92
N GLU A 134 -9.40 8.02 16.46
CA GLU A 134 -9.01 8.19 15.06
C GLU A 134 -7.98 7.15 14.64
N PHE A 135 -7.02 6.80 15.52
CA PHE A 135 -6.10 5.70 15.26
C PHE A 135 -6.82 4.38 14.92
N PHE A 136 -7.83 3.99 15.72
CA PHE A 136 -8.60 2.78 15.42
C PHE A 136 -9.41 2.89 14.15
N LEU A 137 -9.94 4.07 13.86
CA LEU A 137 -10.66 4.32 12.61
C LEU A 137 -9.73 4.14 11.41
N TYR A 138 -8.53 4.75 11.45
CA TYR A 138 -7.51 4.61 10.41
C TYR A 138 -7.09 3.15 10.23
N PHE A 139 -6.85 2.46 11.34
CA PHE A 139 -6.51 1.04 11.35
C PHE A 139 -7.60 0.20 10.67
N ALA A 140 -8.86 0.36 11.11
CA ALA A 140 -10.00 -0.37 10.57
C ALA A 140 -10.16 -0.12 9.08
N PHE A 141 -10.01 1.14 8.64
CA PHE A 141 -10.13 1.52 7.24
C PHE A 141 -9.06 0.84 6.38
N ILE A 142 -7.79 0.93 6.77
CA ILE A 142 -6.69 0.31 6.00
C ILE A 142 -6.83 -1.21 6.02
N PHE A 143 -7.21 -1.80 7.16
CA PHE A 143 -7.36 -3.25 7.32
C PHE A 143 -8.54 -3.81 6.53
N LEU A 144 -9.69 -3.14 6.52
CA LEU A 144 -10.82 -3.50 5.65
C LEU A 144 -10.41 -3.41 4.18
N GLY A 145 -9.59 -2.42 3.82
CA GLY A 145 -9.06 -2.33 2.47
C GLY A 145 -8.19 -3.52 2.09
N TYR A 146 -7.31 -3.95 2.99
CA TYR A 146 -6.53 -5.17 2.82
C TYR A 146 -7.41 -6.44 2.76
N LEU A 147 -8.38 -6.59 3.67
CA LEU A 147 -9.29 -7.75 3.69
C LEU A 147 -10.15 -7.84 2.44
N SER A 148 -10.51 -6.70 1.83
CA SER A 148 -11.26 -6.68 0.58
C SER A 148 -10.57 -7.48 -0.54
N HIS A 149 -9.23 -7.50 -0.55
CA HIS A 149 -8.46 -8.33 -1.45
C HIS A 149 -8.70 -9.82 -1.19
N ILE A 150 -8.45 -10.25 0.05
CA ILE A 150 -8.54 -11.67 0.46
C ILE A 150 -9.95 -12.20 0.22
N LEU A 151 -10.97 -11.41 0.56
CA LEU A 151 -12.38 -11.77 0.36
C LEU A 151 -12.72 -11.94 -1.13
N LEU A 152 -12.29 -11.00 -1.98
CA LEU A 152 -12.56 -11.09 -3.42
C LEU A 152 -11.87 -12.31 -4.05
N ASP A 153 -10.68 -12.65 -3.55
CA ASP A 153 -9.91 -13.83 -3.97
C ASP A 153 -10.54 -15.18 -3.53
N MET A 154 -11.43 -15.16 -2.53
CA MET A 154 -12.19 -16.33 -2.10
C MET A 154 -13.47 -16.54 -2.91
N VAL A 155 -14.03 -15.48 -3.49
CA VAL A 155 -15.31 -15.53 -4.20
C VAL A 155 -15.14 -15.68 -5.72
N GLY A 156 -13.98 -15.35 -6.30
CA GLY A 156 -13.74 -15.36 -7.77
C GLY A 156 -12.46 -16.05 -8.23
#